data_AF-A0A1G3XPF7-F1
#
_entry.id   AF-A0A1G3XPF7-F1
#
_cell.length_a   1.000
_cell.length_b   1.000
_cell.length_c   1.000
_cell.angle_alpha   90.00
_cell.angle_beta   90.00
_cell.angle_gamma   90.00
#
_symmetry.space_group_name_H-M   'P 1'
#
loop_
_entity.id
_entity.type
_entity.pdbx_description
1 polymer ?
#
loop_
_entity_poly.entity_id
_entity_poly.type
_entity_poly.pdbx_seq_one_letter_code
_entity_poly.pdbx_strand_id
1 'polypeptide(L)'
;MGSQTIIAPVKPAPSVPYIQVRSLNNGTHIAFLITWADSTKNDRTVKIDEFRDGSAVLLGPVGEMAVLAMGTATIPVNVLHWKADWQADIDTGFQGVESAFPNFWVDMYPNVVGEPPYTLPDNFSDAAKLYLPGWKVGNSVSQPLKVTSVEENRARGFGSLATEQSQGAIGRGIWENGQWSVVIARQLHPSDNEDIQLISGEKYSTAFAIWDGASGDVGARKSITALLTLYVQ
;
A
#
# COMPACT_ATOMS: atom_id res chain seq x y z
N MET A 1 4.85 -13.45 18.67
CA MET A 1 5.82 -12.64 17.88
C MET A 1 5.95 -13.30 16.52
N GLY A 2 5.75 -12.56 15.43
CA GLY A 2 5.84 -13.11 14.07
C GLY A 2 7.29 -13.34 13.64
N SER A 3 7.52 -14.25 12.69
CA SER A 3 8.86 -14.55 12.15
C SER A 3 9.54 -13.33 11.48
N GLN A 4 8.76 -12.33 11.05
CA GLN A 4 9.26 -11.07 10.49
C GLN A 4 9.95 -10.16 11.52
N THR A 5 9.81 -10.42 12.82
CA THR A 5 10.38 -9.59 13.90
C THR A 5 11.83 -9.97 14.24
N ILE A 6 12.49 -10.88 13.52
CA ILE A 6 13.79 -11.46 13.93
C ILE A 6 14.95 -11.07 12.98
N ILE A 7 14.68 -10.40 11.83
CA ILE A 7 15.71 -9.98 10.87
C ILE A 7 15.87 -8.46 10.91
N ALA A 8 17.12 -7.97 11.01
CA ALA A 8 17.42 -6.54 11.07
C ALA A 8 17.03 -5.81 9.76
N PRO A 9 16.55 -4.55 9.84
CA PRO A 9 16.31 -3.78 11.06
C PRO A 9 15.02 -4.22 11.77
N VAL A 10 15.15 -4.66 13.03
CA VAL A 10 14.04 -5.14 13.86
C VAL A 10 13.40 -3.96 14.59
N LYS A 11 12.06 -3.91 14.63
CA LYS A 11 11.30 -3.01 15.50
C LYS A 11 10.72 -3.80 16.69
N PRO A 12 11.30 -3.70 17.89
CA PRO A 12 10.90 -4.53 19.03
C PRO A 12 9.55 -4.14 19.64
N ALA A 13 9.10 -2.88 19.46
CA ALA A 13 7.80 -2.40 19.90
C ALA A 13 6.98 -1.87 18.71
N PRO A 14 5.69 -2.20 18.59
CA PRO A 14 4.84 -1.62 17.56
C PRO A 14 4.74 -0.10 17.76
N SER A 15 4.84 0.67 16.67
CA SER A 15 4.48 2.10 16.62
C SER A 15 3.03 2.32 17.00
N VAL A 16 2.17 1.43 16.49
CA VAL A 16 0.72 1.51 16.64
C VAL A 16 0.27 0.29 17.46
N PRO A 17 -0.01 0.47 18.76
CA PRO A 17 -0.30 -0.65 19.66
C PRO A 17 -1.70 -1.23 19.48
N TYR A 18 -2.65 -0.43 18.95
CA TYR A 18 -4.05 -0.82 18.80
C TYR A 18 -4.62 -0.32 17.49
N ILE A 19 -5.46 -1.16 16.87
CA ILE A 19 -6.29 -0.81 15.72
C ILE A 19 -7.72 -1.28 15.99
N GLN A 20 -8.70 -0.62 15.38
CA GLN A 20 -10.05 -1.16 15.25
C GLN A 20 -10.32 -1.50 13.80
N VAL A 21 -10.89 -2.68 13.57
CA VAL A 21 -11.26 -3.14 12.24
C VAL A 21 -12.74 -3.50 12.22
N ARG A 22 -13.44 -3.03 11.18
CA ARG A 22 -14.79 -3.46 10.82
C ARG A 22 -14.78 -3.96 9.39
N SER A 23 -15.49 -5.04 9.11
CA SER A 23 -15.65 -5.56 7.75
C SER A 23 -17.12 -5.59 7.34
N LEU A 24 -17.38 -5.35 6.06
CA LEU A 24 -18.69 -5.47 5.44
C LEU A 24 -18.53 -6.17 4.08
N ASN A 25 -19.49 -7.01 3.71
CA ASN A 25 -19.59 -7.54 2.35
C ASN A 25 -20.99 -7.27 1.78
N ASN A 26 -21.11 -7.20 0.46
CA ASN A 26 -22.38 -7.00 -0.24
C ASN A 26 -22.69 -8.12 -1.26
N GLY A 27 -22.06 -9.30 -1.11
CA GLY A 27 -22.16 -10.42 -2.05
C GLY A 27 -21.33 -10.27 -3.35
N THR A 28 -20.75 -9.10 -3.63
CA THR A 28 -19.82 -8.91 -4.78
C THR A 28 -18.44 -8.43 -4.35
N HIS A 29 -18.39 -7.60 -3.31
CA HIS A 29 -17.19 -7.00 -2.75
C HIS A 29 -17.15 -7.21 -1.24
N ILE A 30 -15.94 -7.21 -0.69
CA ILE A 30 -15.66 -7.09 0.73
C ILE A 30 -14.88 -5.80 0.98
N ALA A 31 -15.20 -5.12 2.07
CA ALA A 31 -14.52 -3.91 2.52
C ALA A 31 -14.08 -4.03 3.98
N PHE A 32 -12.94 -3.45 4.31
CA PHE A 32 -12.36 -3.37 5.64
C PHE A 32 -12.14 -1.89 5.99
N LEU A 33 -12.81 -1.42 7.03
CA LEU A 33 -12.54 -0.14 7.67
C LEU A 33 -11.56 -0.36 8.82
N ILE A 34 -10.38 0.23 8.71
CA ILE A 34 -9.27 0.12 9.65
C ILE A 34 -9.02 1.51 10.23
N THR A 35 -9.00 1.62 11.56
CA THR A 35 -8.78 2.89 12.25
C THR A 35 -7.69 2.76 13.29
N TRP A 36 -6.83 3.78 13.39
CA TRP A 36 -5.76 3.84 14.38
C TRP A 36 -5.39 5.29 14.72
N ALA A 37 -4.86 5.50 15.91
CA ALA A 37 -4.37 6.81 16.34
C ALA A 37 -2.99 7.08 15.71
N ASP A 38 -2.83 8.29 15.18
CA ASP A 38 -1.59 8.78 14.59
C ASP A 38 -1.55 10.31 14.70
N SER A 39 -0.66 10.85 15.52
CA SER A 39 -0.54 12.29 15.73
C SER A 39 -0.04 13.04 14.50
N THR A 40 0.50 12.32 13.53
CA THR A 40 1.08 12.84 12.30
C THR A 40 0.29 12.36 11.09
N LYS A 41 0.36 13.15 10.01
CA LYS A 41 -0.18 12.78 8.71
C LYS A 41 1.01 12.69 7.76
N ASN A 42 1.56 11.49 7.58
CA ASN A 42 2.71 11.28 6.71
C ASN A 42 2.25 10.73 5.36
N ASP A 43 1.89 11.62 4.45
CA ASP A 43 1.37 11.30 3.11
C ASP A 43 2.32 11.73 1.98
N ARG A 44 3.62 11.87 2.27
CA ARG A 44 4.65 12.19 1.29
C ARG A 44 5.91 11.35 1.51
N THR A 45 6.57 10.94 0.43
CA THR A 45 7.86 10.24 0.47
C THR A 45 8.85 10.81 -0.56
N VAL A 46 9.04 12.13 -0.53
CA VAL A 46 9.90 12.81 -1.50
C VAL A 46 11.32 12.96 -0.95
N LYS A 47 11.46 13.28 0.34
CA LYS A 47 12.76 13.35 1.00
C LYS A 47 13.23 11.96 1.44
N ILE A 48 14.55 11.82 1.62
CA ILE A 48 15.20 10.55 2.00
C ILE A 48 14.81 10.05 3.40
N ASP A 49 14.33 10.96 4.26
CA ASP A 49 13.91 10.72 5.64
C ASP A 49 12.38 10.77 5.79
N GLU A 50 11.63 10.88 4.69
CA GLU A 50 10.18 10.83 4.68
C GLU A 50 9.68 9.41 4.40
N PHE A 51 8.90 8.88 5.35
CA PHE A 51 8.22 7.61 5.24
C PHE A 51 6.71 7.85 5.24
N ARG A 52 5.97 7.01 4.52
CA ARG A 52 4.51 7.11 4.40
C ARG A 52 3.82 6.39 5.56
N ASP A 53 2.66 6.88 5.92
CA ASP A 53 1.66 6.09 6.62
C ASP A 53 1.07 5.06 5.66
N GLY A 54 0.74 3.89 6.21
CA GLY A 54 0.23 2.79 5.42
C GLY A 54 -0.56 1.79 6.25
N SER A 55 -1.45 1.07 5.58
CA SER A 55 -2.24 0.01 6.17
C SER A 55 -2.37 -1.12 5.16
N ALA A 56 -2.25 -2.37 5.62
CA ALA A 56 -2.44 -3.51 4.76
C ALA A 56 -3.36 -4.56 5.37
N VAL A 57 -4.13 -5.21 4.49
CA VAL A 57 -4.91 -6.41 4.77
C VAL A 57 -4.25 -7.59 4.09
N LEU A 58 -3.87 -8.58 4.87
CA LEU A 58 -3.40 -9.86 4.37
C LEU A 58 -4.58 -10.83 4.33
N LEU A 59 -4.73 -11.56 3.23
CA LEU A 59 -5.73 -12.60 3.02
C LEU A 59 -5.03 -13.88 2.58
N GLY A 60 -5.35 -14.99 3.23
CA GLY A 60 -4.78 -16.31 2.96
C GLY A 60 -5.75 -17.44 3.30
N PRO A 61 -5.43 -18.68 2.91
CA PRO A 61 -6.22 -19.85 3.28
C PRO A 61 -6.24 -20.06 4.81
N VAL A 62 -7.25 -20.76 5.32
CA VAL A 62 -7.48 -20.97 6.77
C VAL A 62 -6.36 -21.77 7.42
N GLY A 63 -6.00 -21.40 8.66
CA GLY A 63 -5.34 -22.30 9.61
C GLY A 63 -3.86 -22.53 9.37
N GLU A 64 -3.26 -21.85 8.39
CA GLU A 64 -1.86 -21.99 8.08
C GLU A 64 -1.02 -20.91 8.75
N MET A 65 -0.18 -21.31 9.70
CA MET A 65 0.74 -20.38 10.36
C MET A 65 1.73 -19.72 9.41
N ALA A 66 1.97 -20.34 8.25
CA ALA A 66 2.75 -19.75 7.17
C ALA A 66 2.14 -18.46 6.61
N VAL A 67 0.83 -18.25 6.74
CA VAL A 67 0.16 -17.00 6.34
C VAL A 67 0.74 -15.80 7.11
N LEU A 68 1.11 -15.98 8.38
CA LEU A 68 1.80 -14.94 9.17
C LEU A 68 3.22 -14.64 8.64
N ALA A 69 3.85 -15.63 8.00
CA ALA A 69 5.12 -15.46 7.30
C ALA A 69 4.92 -14.94 5.86
N MET A 70 3.75 -14.40 5.53
CA MET A 70 3.34 -13.96 4.19
C MET A 70 3.31 -15.10 3.16
N GLY A 71 2.89 -16.28 3.59
CA GLY A 71 2.71 -17.47 2.74
C GLY A 71 3.95 -18.36 2.66
N THR A 72 3.92 -19.27 1.70
CA THR A 72 5.03 -20.14 1.31
C THR A 72 5.16 -20.17 -0.22
N ALA A 73 6.21 -20.81 -0.73
CA ALA A 73 6.39 -21.04 -2.16
C ALA A 73 5.12 -21.65 -2.83
N THR A 74 4.47 -22.58 -2.14
CA THR A 74 3.29 -23.30 -2.65
C THR A 74 1.98 -22.64 -2.27
N ILE A 75 1.95 -21.80 -1.23
CA ILE A 75 0.73 -21.24 -0.66
C ILE A 75 0.88 -19.73 -0.61
N PRO A 76 0.54 -19.02 -1.71
CA PRO A 76 0.62 -17.58 -1.75
C PRO A 76 -0.45 -16.94 -0.85
N VAL A 77 -0.21 -15.69 -0.48
CA VAL A 77 -1.18 -14.81 0.17
C VAL A 77 -1.35 -13.54 -0.67
N ASN A 78 -2.56 -12.97 -0.63
CA ASN A 78 -2.83 -11.67 -1.18
C ASN A 78 -2.67 -10.61 -0.08
N VAL A 79 -2.08 -9.47 -0.43
CA VAL A 79 -1.86 -8.34 0.46
C VAL A 79 -2.37 -7.08 -0.23
N LEU A 80 -3.41 -6.48 0.33
CA LEU A 80 -3.96 -5.20 -0.12
C LEU A 80 -3.29 -4.11 0.70
N HIS A 81 -2.50 -3.24 0.07
CA HIS A 81 -1.69 -2.25 0.77
C HIS A 81 -2.13 -0.83 0.39
N TRP A 82 -2.86 -0.18 1.29
CA TRP A 82 -3.15 1.25 1.20
C TRP A 82 -1.92 2.07 1.56
N LYS A 83 -1.65 3.09 0.73
CA LYS A 83 -0.49 3.97 0.88
C LYS A 83 -0.95 5.43 0.89
N ALA A 84 -0.60 6.17 1.94
CA ALA A 84 -1.04 7.55 2.12
C ALA A 84 -0.54 8.48 1.00
N ASP A 85 0.70 8.29 0.52
CA ASP A 85 1.29 9.08 -0.56
C ASP A 85 0.62 8.83 -1.91
N TRP A 86 0.25 7.59 -2.22
CA TRP A 86 -0.51 7.30 -3.44
C TRP A 86 -1.88 7.96 -3.41
N GLN A 87 -2.49 8.10 -2.22
CA GLN A 87 -3.72 8.86 -2.10
C GLN A 87 -3.48 10.36 -2.25
N ALA A 88 -2.41 10.92 -1.69
CA ALA A 88 -2.06 12.33 -1.88
C ALA A 88 -1.84 12.65 -3.37
N ASP A 89 -1.19 11.75 -4.12
CA ASP A 89 -1.04 11.84 -5.58
C ASP A 89 -2.40 11.91 -6.30
N ILE A 90 -3.40 11.14 -5.85
CA ILE A 90 -4.76 11.15 -6.41
C ILE A 90 -5.49 12.45 -6.05
N ASP A 91 -5.40 12.88 -4.80
CA ASP A 91 -6.17 14.01 -4.27
C ASP A 91 -5.60 15.36 -4.74
N THR A 92 -4.27 15.46 -4.93
CA THR A 92 -3.56 16.74 -5.14
C THR A 92 -2.61 16.76 -6.34
N GLY A 93 -2.43 15.62 -7.02
CA GLY A 93 -1.44 15.46 -8.08
C GLY A 93 -0.11 14.91 -7.58
N PHE A 94 0.70 14.39 -8.52
CA PHE A 94 1.96 13.70 -8.21
C PHE A 94 2.92 14.57 -7.40
N GLN A 95 3.34 14.06 -6.25
CA GLN A 95 4.25 14.78 -5.35
C GLN A 95 5.72 14.63 -5.79
N GLY A 96 6.20 15.61 -6.57
CA GLY A 96 7.60 15.71 -7.00
C GLY A 96 8.54 16.37 -5.98
N VAL A 97 9.81 16.57 -6.36
CA VAL A 97 10.85 17.24 -5.55
C VAL A 97 10.42 18.64 -5.13
N GLU A 98 9.71 19.33 -6.02
CA GLU A 98 9.12 20.65 -5.86
C GLU A 98 8.15 20.72 -4.67
N SER A 99 7.46 19.62 -4.38
CA SER A 99 6.52 19.51 -3.25
C SER A 99 7.25 19.57 -1.90
N ALA A 100 8.48 19.04 -1.84
CA ALA A 100 9.32 19.07 -0.65
C ALA A 100 10.21 20.32 -0.58
N PHE A 101 10.55 20.89 -1.75
CA PHE A 101 11.44 22.02 -1.92
C PHE A 101 10.80 23.03 -2.88
N PRO A 102 9.94 23.94 -2.40
CA PRO A 102 9.18 24.86 -3.26
C PRO A 102 10.02 25.81 -4.13
N ASN A 103 11.30 25.98 -3.79
CA ASN A 103 12.26 26.78 -4.55
C ASN A 103 13.15 25.93 -5.48
N PHE A 104 12.91 24.62 -5.56
CA PHE A 104 13.59 23.76 -6.52
C PHE A 104 13.11 24.09 -7.93
N TRP A 105 14.05 24.13 -8.87
CA TRP A 105 13.77 24.53 -10.24
C TRP A 105 14.61 23.71 -11.21
N VAL A 106 13.99 23.32 -12.32
CA VAL A 106 14.64 22.61 -13.41
C VAL A 106 14.61 23.52 -14.64
N ASP A 107 15.76 24.08 -15.01
CA ASP A 107 15.86 24.98 -16.16
C ASP A 107 15.63 24.27 -17.50
N MET A 108 16.05 23.01 -17.59
CA MET A 108 15.93 22.21 -18.81
C MET A 108 15.85 20.73 -18.46
N TYR A 109 14.90 20.02 -19.08
CA TYR A 109 14.82 18.57 -19.02
C TYR A 109 14.74 17.99 -20.44
N PRO A 110 15.51 16.94 -20.79
CA PRO A 110 15.53 16.39 -22.15
C PRO A 110 14.14 15.97 -22.66
N ASN A 111 13.77 16.44 -23.86
CA ASN A 111 12.53 16.10 -24.58
C ASN A 111 11.22 16.45 -23.86
N VAL A 112 11.28 17.28 -22.81
CA VAL A 112 10.10 17.85 -22.15
C VAL A 112 9.56 19.01 -22.99
N VAL A 113 8.24 19.12 -23.05
CA VAL A 113 7.53 20.09 -23.89
C VAL A 113 6.95 21.19 -23.00
N GLY A 114 7.19 22.45 -23.36
CA GLY A 114 6.72 23.63 -22.64
C GLY A 114 7.86 24.37 -21.93
N GLU A 115 7.47 25.30 -21.06
CA GLU A 115 8.40 26.08 -20.23
C GLU A 115 8.24 25.66 -18.76
N PRO A 116 9.30 25.75 -17.92
CA PRO A 116 9.19 25.44 -16.51
C PRO A 116 8.23 26.42 -15.77
N PRO A 117 7.62 26.00 -14.64
CA PRO A 117 7.79 24.71 -13.98
C PRO A 117 7.07 23.57 -14.72
N TYR A 118 7.75 22.44 -14.90
CA TYR A 118 7.20 21.27 -15.57
C TYR A 118 6.33 20.44 -14.63
N THR A 119 5.19 19.97 -15.12
CA THR A 119 4.26 19.08 -14.39
C THR A 119 4.28 17.68 -15.00
N LEU A 120 4.33 16.68 -14.11
CA LEU A 120 4.15 15.27 -14.47
C LEU A 120 2.65 14.91 -14.40
N PRO A 121 2.10 14.18 -15.38
CA PRO A 121 2.74 13.69 -16.60
C PRO A 121 2.73 14.68 -17.78
N ASP A 122 2.04 15.82 -17.66
CA ASP A 122 1.58 16.63 -18.79
C ASP A 122 2.70 17.14 -19.71
N ASN A 123 3.82 17.61 -19.15
CA ASN A 123 4.94 18.11 -19.96
C ASN A 123 5.86 16.98 -20.51
N PHE A 124 5.67 15.74 -20.05
CA PHE A 124 6.59 14.62 -20.29
C PHE A 124 6.09 13.69 -21.40
N SER A 125 6.50 14.00 -22.63
CA SER A 125 6.28 13.16 -23.81
C SER A 125 6.89 11.75 -23.67
N ASP A 126 6.52 10.81 -24.54
CA ASP A 126 7.11 9.46 -24.53
C ASP A 126 8.64 9.46 -24.72
N ALA A 127 9.19 10.48 -25.40
CA ALA A 127 10.64 10.67 -25.52
C ALA A 127 11.27 11.18 -24.22
N ALA A 128 10.57 12.04 -23.45
CA ALA A 128 11.03 12.47 -22.12
C ALA A 128 11.03 11.31 -21.11
N LYS A 129 10.05 10.41 -21.21
CA LYS A 129 9.97 9.21 -20.35
C LYS A 129 11.20 8.31 -20.43
N LEU A 130 11.99 8.36 -21.51
CA LEU A 130 13.25 7.61 -21.61
C LEU A 130 14.25 7.97 -20.50
N TYR A 131 14.18 9.20 -19.97
CA TYR A 131 15.00 9.68 -18.87
C TYR A 131 14.34 9.49 -17.49
N LEU A 132 13.17 8.85 -17.45
CA LEU A 132 12.45 8.47 -16.25
C LEU A 132 12.24 6.94 -16.26
N PRO A 133 13.33 6.16 -16.10
CA PRO A 133 13.33 4.73 -16.39
C PRO A 133 12.30 3.96 -15.55
N GLY A 134 12.09 4.31 -14.29
CA GLY A 134 11.06 3.70 -13.43
C GLY A 134 9.66 3.85 -14.03
N TRP A 135 9.29 5.05 -14.48
CA TRP A 135 8.01 5.27 -15.16
C TRP A 135 7.97 4.51 -16.49
N LYS A 136 9.05 4.57 -17.29
CA LYS A 136 9.14 3.92 -18.60
C LYS A 136 8.93 2.41 -18.56
N VAL A 137 9.46 1.73 -17.54
CA VAL A 137 9.33 0.27 -17.39
C VAL A 137 8.08 -0.15 -16.64
N GLY A 138 7.19 0.79 -16.29
CA GLY A 138 5.93 0.46 -15.62
C GLY A 138 6.05 0.25 -14.12
N ASN A 139 7.10 0.74 -13.45
CA ASN A 139 7.21 0.63 -12.00
C ASN A 139 6.03 1.36 -11.32
N SER A 140 5.27 0.64 -10.50
CA SER A 140 4.04 1.15 -9.87
C SER A 140 4.28 2.35 -8.97
N VAL A 141 5.44 2.44 -8.29
CA VAL A 141 5.79 3.60 -7.45
C VAL A 141 6.07 4.83 -8.32
N SER A 142 6.79 4.67 -9.43
CA SER A 142 7.16 5.76 -10.33
C SER A 142 6.05 6.22 -11.29
N GLN A 143 4.88 5.58 -11.32
CA GLN A 143 3.76 6.05 -12.14
C GLN A 143 3.24 7.39 -11.59
N PRO A 144 3.22 8.48 -12.38
CA PRO A 144 2.72 9.77 -11.90
C PRO A 144 1.18 9.80 -11.77
N LEU A 145 0.48 8.93 -12.50
CA LEU A 145 -0.96 8.76 -12.39
C LEU A 145 -1.27 7.49 -11.61
N LYS A 146 -1.83 7.66 -10.40
CA LYS A 146 -2.40 6.57 -9.62
C LYS A 146 -3.90 6.50 -9.88
N VAL A 147 -4.43 5.31 -10.13
CA VAL A 147 -5.88 5.09 -10.30
C VAL A 147 -6.56 4.63 -9.00
N THR A 148 -5.78 4.13 -8.05
CA THR A 148 -6.21 3.68 -6.72
C THR A 148 -5.11 3.95 -5.71
N SER A 149 -5.49 4.15 -4.44
CA SER A 149 -4.56 4.31 -3.32
C SER A 149 -4.12 2.97 -2.71
N VAL A 150 -4.66 1.86 -3.23
CA VAL A 150 -4.39 0.50 -2.75
C VAL A 150 -3.62 -0.27 -3.81
N GLU A 151 -2.50 -0.86 -3.40
CA GLU A 151 -1.75 -1.80 -4.23
C GLU A 151 -2.09 -3.23 -3.84
N GLU A 152 -2.55 -4.03 -4.80
CA GLU A 152 -2.65 -5.48 -4.65
C GLU A 152 -1.28 -6.12 -4.89
N ASN A 153 -0.88 -6.93 -3.91
CA ASN A 153 0.39 -7.61 -3.91
C ASN A 153 0.20 -9.09 -3.60
N ARG A 154 1.10 -9.91 -4.13
CA ARG A 154 1.22 -11.33 -3.82
C ARG A 154 2.48 -11.60 -3.05
N ALA A 155 2.42 -12.50 -2.07
CA ALA A 155 3.61 -13.02 -1.42
C ALA A 155 3.56 -14.55 -1.32
N ARG A 156 4.73 -15.17 -1.49
CA ARG A 156 5.02 -16.60 -1.35
C ARG A 156 6.07 -16.83 -0.26
N GLY A 157 5.88 -16.15 0.87
CA GLY A 157 6.83 -16.05 1.97
C GLY A 157 7.40 -14.64 2.13
N PHE A 158 7.99 -14.37 3.28
CA PHE A 158 8.63 -13.08 3.57
C PHE A 158 9.73 -12.79 2.53
N GLY A 159 9.79 -11.54 2.06
CA GLY A 159 10.77 -11.11 1.05
C GLY A 159 10.38 -11.40 -0.40
N SER A 160 9.27 -12.10 -0.66
CA SER A 160 8.77 -12.35 -2.02
C SER A 160 7.56 -11.49 -2.42
N LEU A 161 7.22 -10.49 -1.59
CA LEU A 161 6.10 -9.58 -1.85
C LEU A 161 6.35 -8.84 -3.17
N ALA A 162 5.40 -8.95 -4.10
CA ALA A 162 5.46 -8.30 -5.40
C ALA A 162 4.08 -7.77 -5.81
N THR A 163 4.07 -6.63 -6.50
CA THR A 163 2.86 -6.03 -7.07
C THR A 163 2.24 -7.00 -8.09
N GLU A 164 0.93 -7.21 -7.99
CA GLU A 164 0.19 -8.05 -8.94
C GLU A 164 -0.06 -7.33 -10.27
N GLN A 165 -0.13 -8.08 -11.38
CA GLN A 165 -0.39 -7.50 -12.70
C GLN A 165 -1.84 -7.01 -12.82
N SER A 166 -2.78 -7.75 -12.24
CA SER A 166 -4.18 -7.34 -12.12
C SER A 166 -4.33 -6.53 -10.84
N GLN A 167 -4.98 -5.37 -10.94
CA GLN A 167 -5.30 -4.49 -9.83
C GLN A 167 -6.80 -4.20 -9.88
N GLY A 168 -7.51 -4.45 -8.79
CA GLY A 168 -8.95 -4.21 -8.64
C GLY A 168 -9.34 -3.69 -7.25
N ALA A 169 -8.41 -3.66 -6.30
CA ALA A 169 -8.65 -3.10 -4.98
C ALA A 169 -8.69 -1.57 -5.02
N ILE A 170 -9.64 -1.03 -4.27
CA ILE A 170 -9.86 0.39 -4.10
C ILE A 170 -9.77 0.74 -2.63
N GLY A 171 -9.43 1.99 -2.33
CA GLY A 171 -9.44 2.45 -0.95
C GLY A 171 -9.40 3.95 -0.81
N ARG A 172 -9.71 4.39 0.41
CA ARG A 172 -9.60 5.78 0.82
C ARG A 172 -9.35 5.87 2.32
N GLY A 173 -8.39 6.70 2.69
CA GLY A 173 -8.05 7.11 4.03
C GLY A 173 -8.50 8.53 4.31
N ILE A 174 -8.97 8.79 5.52
CA ILE A 174 -9.21 10.13 6.04
C ILE A 174 -8.38 10.24 7.32
N TRP A 175 -7.57 11.30 7.40
CA TRP A 175 -6.88 11.67 8.63
C TRP A 175 -7.59 12.88 9.23
N GLU A 176 -8.08 12.73 10.45
CA GLU A 176 -8.76 13.80 11.18
C GLU A 176 -8.49 13.66 12.68
N ASN A 177 -8.18 14.76 13.36
CA ASN A 177 -8.00 14.82 14.81
C ASN A 177 -7.00 13.78 15.37
N GLY A 178 -5.89 13.54 14.67
CA GLY A 178 -4.86 12.59 15.10
C GLY A 178 -5.25 11.12 14.96
N GLN A 179 -6.15 10.81 14.03
CA GLN A 179 -6.60 9.45 13.74
C GLN A 179 -6.74 9.23 12.23
N TRP A 180 -6.24 8.10 11.75
CA TRP A 180 -6.54 7.60 10.43
C TRP A 180 -7.79 6.71 10.45
N SER A 181 -8.62 6.86 9.42
CA SER A 181 -9.72 5.97 9.07
C SER A 181 -9.60 5.55 7.61
N VAL A 182 -9.22 4.30 7.35
CA VAL A 182 -8.93 3.78 6.02
C VAL A 182 -9.91 2.68 5.66
N VAL A 183 -10.58 2.83 4.53
CA VAL A 183 -11.37 1.77 3.91
C VAL A 183 -10.57 1.16 2.77
N ILE A 184 -10.44 -0.17 2.76
CA ILE A 184 -9.89 -0.96 1.65
C ILE A 184 -10.97 -1.93 1.19
N ALA A 185 -11.25 -2.00 -0.09
CA ALA A 185 -12.24 -2.90 -0.67
C ALA A 185 -11.69 -3.62 -1.90
N ARG A 186 -12.13 -4.87 -2.10
CA ARG A 186 -11.87 -5.67 -3.31
C ARG A 186 -13.05 -6.58 -3.63
N GLN A 187 -13.07 -7.10 -4.84
CA GLN A 187 -14.04 -8.13 -5.25
C GLN A 187 -13.86 -9.41 -4.43
N LEU A 188 -14.99 -10.08 -4.12
CA LEU A 188 -14.96 -11.43 -3.53
C LEU A 188 -14.38 -12.44 -4.51
N HIS A 189 -14.68 -12.25 -5.80
CA HIS A 189 -14.21 -13.06 -6.92
C HIS A 189 -13.45 -12.21 -7.94
N PRO A 190 -12.17 -11.90 -7.70
CA PRO A 190 -11.33 -11.22 -8.69
C PRO A 190 -11.18 -12.05 -9.96
N SER A 191 -10.94 -11.38 -11.09
CA SER A 191 -10.71 -12.02 -12.39
C SER A 191 -9.41 -12.84 -12.48
N ASP A 192 -8.42 -12.54 -11.61
CA ASP A 192 -7.22 -13.37 -11.51
C ASP A 192 -7.51 -14.59 -10.62
N ASN A 193 -7.51 -15.78 -11.20
CA ASN A 193 -7.79 -17.03 -10.49
C ASN A 193 -6.67 -17.44 -9.53
N GLU A 194 -5.49 -16.85 -9.65
CA GLU A 194 -4.39 -17.06 -8.70
C GLU A 194 -4.57 -16.24 -7.41
N ASP A 195 -5.49 -15.28 -7.42
CA ASP A 195 -5.89 -14.55 -6.22
C ASP A 195 -6.84 -15.39 -5.36
N ILE A 196 -6.76 -15.15 -4.05
CA ILE A 196 -7.69 -15.74 -3.11
C ILE A 196 -9.13 -15.34 -3.42
N GLN A 197 -9.94 -16.35 -3.70
CA GLN A 197 -11.37 -16.28 -3.94
C GLN A 197 -12.11 -16.41 -2.61
N LEU A 198 -12.89 -15.40 -2.26
CA LEU A 198 -13.65 -15.34 -1.01
C LEU A 198 -15.08 -15.80 -1.25
N ILE A 199 -15.39 -17.02 -0.82
CA ILE A 199 -16.68 -17.68 -1.01
C ILE A 199 -17.53 -17.46 0.24
N SER A 200 -18.79 -17.04 0.06
CA SER A 200 -19.74 -16.93 1.17
C SER A 200 -19.95 -18.28 1.87
N GLY A 201 -19.99 -18.25 3.20
CA GLY A 201 -20.05 -19.42 4.06
C GLY A 201 -18.68 -20.02 4.43
N GLU A 202 -17.60 -19.60 3.78
CA GLU A 202 -16.25 -20.11 4.05
C GLU A 202 -15.48 -19.25 5.07
N LYS A 203 -14.40 -19.83 5.59
CA LYS A 203 -13.45 -19.16 6.47
C LYS A 203 -12.17 -18.89 5.71
N TYR A 204 -11.43 -17.86 6.15
CA TYR A 204 -10.12 -17.49 5.63
C TYR A 204 -9.22 -17.00 6.77
N SER A 205 -7.92 -16.96 6.53
CA SER A 205 -6.97 -16.31 7.43
C SER A 205 -6.79 -14.86 7.03
N THR A 206 -6.75 -13.96 8.01
CA THR A 206 -6.46 -12.54 7.79
C THR A 206 -5.54 -11.98 8.86
N ALA A 207 -4.75 -10.97 8.49
CA ALA A 207 -3.96 -10.19 9.42
C ALA A 207 -3.86 -8.75 8.90
N PHE A 208 -3.57 -7.82 9.81
CA PHE A 208 -3.44 -6.41 9.48
C PHE A 208 -2.04 -5.93 9.81
N ALA A 209 -1.55 -4.99 9.02
CA ALA A 209 -0.28 -4.33 9.27
C ALA A 209 -0.42 -2.81 9.12
N ILE A 210 0.21 -2.05 10.01
CA ILE A 210 0.23 -0.58 10.00
C ILE A 210 1.67 -0.08 9.96
N TRP A 211 1.91 0.90 9.11
CA TRP A 211 3.15 1.66 9.03
C TRP A 211 2.85 3.09 9.49
N ASP A 212 3.60 3.54 10.49
CA ASP A 212 3.64 4.93 10.96
C ASP A 212 4.91 5.60 10.40
N GLY A 213 4.69 6.59 9.53
CA GLY A 213 5.75 7.29 8.83
C GLY A 213 6.68 8.08 9.76
N ALA A 214 6.13 8.72 10.79
CA ALA A 214 6.90 9.47 11.78
C ALA A 214 7.80 8.56 12.64
N SER A 215 7.37 7.30 12.85
CA SER A 215 8.20 6.26 13.46
C SER A 215 9.26 5.67 12.53
N GLY A 216 9.32 6.09 11.26
CA GLY A 216 10.24 5.56 10.27
C GLY A 216 9.90 4.15 9.78
N ASP A 217 8.62 3.76 9.85
CA ASP A 217 8.17 2.46 9.37
C ASP A 217 8.21 2.36 7.85
N VAL A 218 8.78 1.26 7.36
CA VAL A 218 8.84 0.92 5.94
C VAL A 218 9.21 -0.54 5.79
N GLY A 219 8.71 -1.18 4.73
CA GLY A 219 9.00 -2.59 4.46
C GLY A 219 8.54 -3.48 5.61
N ALA A 220 9.48 -4.21 6.22
CA ALA A 220 9.19 -5.10 7.35
C ALA A 220 9.07 -4.37 8.71
N ARG A 221 9.52 -3.11 8.83
CA ARG A 221 9.32 -2.30 10.03
C ARG A 221 7.89 -1.79 10.04
N LYS A 222 7.04 -2.43 10.83
CA LYS A 222 5.59 -2.19 10.90
C LYS A 222 5.01 -2.81 12.17
N SER A 223 3.81 -2.37 12.53
CA SER A 223 2.99 -3.01 13.56
C SER A 223 2.11 -4.07 12.90
N ILE A 224 2.04 -5.29 13.46
CA ILE A 224 1.22 -6.39 12.90
C ILE A 224 0.26 -6.97 13.95
N THR A 225 -0.90 -7.43 13.51
CA THR A 225 -1.80 -8.21 14.36
C THR A 225 -1.37 -9.68 14.46
N ALA A 226 -1.97 -10.41 15.39
CA ALA A 226 -2.00 -11.87 15.29
C ALA A 226 -2.76 -12.31 14.03
N LEU A 227 -2.61 -13.59 13.66
CA LEU A 227 -3.43 -14.20 12.62
C LEU A 227 -4.87 -14.35 13.15
N LEU A 228 -5.82 -13.84 12.39
CA LEU A 228 -7.25 -13.85 12.70
C LEU A 228 -7.99 -14.72 11.68
N THR A 229 -9.18 -15.18 12.05
CA THR A 229 -10.08 -15.88 11.14
C THR A 229 -11.13 -14.91 10.61
N LEU A 230 -11.18 -14.76 9.28
CA LEU A 230 -12.24 -14.05 8.57
C LEU A 230 -13.34 -15.04 8.20
N TYR A 231 -14.56 -14.79 8.62
CA TYR A 231 -15.74 -15.54 8.17
C TYR A 231 -16.51 -14.69 7.16
N VAL A 232 -16.67 -15.20 5.94
CA VAL A 232 -17.42 -14.50 4.89
C VAL A 232 -18.86 -14.97 4.98
N GLN A 233 -19.76 -14.08 5.40
CA GLN A 233 -21.20 -14.34 5.47
C GLN A 233 -21.85 -14.24 4.10
#